data_AF-X1AJC1-F1
#
_entry.id   AF-X1AJC1-F1
#
_cell.length_a   1.000
_cell.length_b   1.000
_cell.length_c   1.000
_cell.angle_alpha   90.00
_cell.angle_beta   90.00
_cell.angle_gamma   90.00
#
_symmetry.space_group_name_H-M   'P 1'
#
loop_
_entity.id
_entity.type
_entity.pdbx_description
1 polymer ?
#
loop_
_entity_poly.entity_id
_entity_poly.type
_entity_poly.pdbx_seq_one_letter_code
_entity_poly.pdbx_strand_id
1 'polypeptide(L)'
;MKSQEEHIDSAPELDEEDQEHIKEVFHDEVVPKLVKLSARLGTLSCGFAGKDYEHWTIEFRSIGNDFEIVSFEYDEEAVSFDLDL
;
A
#
# COMPACT_ATOMS: atom_id res chain seq x y z
N MET A 1 14.60 -21.17 -34.56
CA MET A 1 14.14 -19.81 -34.91
C MET A 1 13.25 -19.31 -33.79
N LYS A 2 13.66 -18.20 -33.16
CA LYS A 2 12.96 -17.29 -32.24
C LYS A 2 11.77 -17.83 -31.43
N SER A 3 12.02 -18.09 -30.15
CA SER A 3 11.03 -17.98 -29.08
C SER A 3 10.41 -16.58 -29.12
N GLN A 4 9.08 -16.50 -29.11
CA GLN A 4 8.34 -15.24 -28.96
C GLN A 4 8.03 -15.03 -27.48
N GLU A 5 8.89 -14.26 -26.84
CA GLU A 5 8.57 -13.28 -25.78
C GLU A 5 7.71 -12.17 -26.45
N GLU A 6 6.64 -11.54 -25.93
CA GLU A 6 5.92 -11.50 -24.64
C GLU A 6 4.51 -10.93 -24.90
N HIS A 7 3.56 -11.21 -24.00
CA HIS A 7 2.54 -10.26 -23.54
C HIS A 7 1.77 -10.97 -22.40
N ILE A 8 2.41 -11.07 -21.25
CA ILE A 8 1.66 -11.14 -20.00
C ILE A 8 1.47 -9.68 -19.65
N ASP A 9 0.22 -9.23 -19.62
CA ASP A 9 -0.16 -8.00 -18.94
C ASP A 9 0.31 -8.18 -17.49
N SER A 10 1.56 -7.80 -17.26
CA SER A 10 2.24 -8.09 -16.02
C SER A 10 1.70 -7.03 -15.10
N ALA A 11 0.81 -7.43 -14.20
CA ALA A 11 0.45 -6.60 -13.07
C ALA A 11 1.76 -5.94 -12.57
N PRO A 12 1.76 -4.63 -12.28
CA PRO A 12 2.95 -4.00 -11.73
C PRO A 12 3.43 -4.89 -10.58
N GLU A 13 4.72 -5.19 -10.54
CA GLU A 13 5.29 -5.97 -9.45
C GLU A 13 5.79 -4.97 -8.40
N LEU A 14 5.33 -5.14 -7.16
CA LEU A 14 5.84 -4.35 -6.04
C LEU A 14 7.04 -5.08 -5.46
N ASP A 15 8.24 -4.61 -5.79
CA ASP A 15 9.47 -5.22 -5.31
C ASP A 15 9.70 -4.97 -3.81
N GLU A 16 10.71 -5.63 -3.26
CA GLU A 16 11.01 -5.54 -1.82
C GLU A 16 11.42 -4.13 -1.41
N GLU A 17 12.13 -3.38 -2.26
CA GLU A 17 12.59 -2.02 -2.00
C GLU A 17 11.38 -1.06 -1.94
N ASP A 18 10.45 -1.20 -2.89
CA ASP A 18 9.19 -0.47 -2.91
C ASP A 18 8.32 -0.78 -1.68
N GLN A 19 8.24 -2.06 -1.29
CA GLN A 19 7.49 -2.47 -0.09
C GLN A 19 8.10 -1.89 1.19
N GLU A 20 9.43 -1.84 1.30
CA GLU A 20 10.11 -1.21 2.42
C GLU A 20 9.81 0.28 2.47
N HIS A 21 9.92 0.98 1.34
CA HIS A 21 9.57 2.40 1.23
C HIS A 21 8.12 2.67 1.66
N ILE A 22 7.15 1.91 1.14
CA ILE A 22 5.73 2.07 1.53
C ILE A 22 5.53 1.83 3.03
N LYS A 23 6.21 0.82 3.62
CA LYS A 23 6.15 0.55 5.07
C LYS A 23 6.70 1.72 5.88
N GLU A 24 7.82 2.30 5.45
CA GLU A 24 8.42 3.45 6.13
C GLU A 24 7.48 4.67 6.11
N VAL A 25 6.94 5.03 4.94
CA VAL A 25 6.01 6.16 4.82
C VAL A 25 4.70 5.88 5.57
N PHE A 26 4.20 4.65 5.54
CA PHE A 26 3.02 4.25 6.31
C PHE A 26 3.21 4.49 7.81
N HIS A 27 4.35 4.09 8.36
CA HIS A 27 4.65 4.30 9.78
C HIS A 27 4.88 5.76 10.14
N ASP A 28 5.53 6.55 9.28
CA ASP A 28 5.82 7.96 9.56
C ASP A 28 4.59 8.86 9.42
N GLU A 29 3.80 8.69 8.34
CA GLU A 29 2.72 9.61 7.99
C GLU A 29 1.32 9.09 8.32
N VAL A 30 1.07 7.79 8.15
CA VAL A 30 -0.28 7.22 8.23
C VAL A 30 -0.62 6.72 9.65
N VAL A 31 0.29 6.01 10.30
CA VAL A 31 0.09 5.47 11.66
C VAL A 31 -0.34 6.55 12.66
N PRO A 32 0.29 7.75 12.73
CA PRO A 32 -0.15 8.80 13.64
C PRO A 32 -1.60 9.25 13.41
N LYS A 33 -2.08 9.20 12.15
CA LYS A 33 -3.47 9.53 11.79
C LYS A 33 -4.41 8.40 12.22
N LEU A 34 -4.04 7.15 11.97
CA LEU A 34 -4.81 5.96 12.38
C LEU A 34 -4.97 5.87 13.91
N VAL A 35 -3.92 6.20 14.68
CA VAL A 35 -3.98 6.27 16.15
C VAL A 35 -5.01 7.32 16.60
N LYS A 36 -5.00 8.52 16.02
CA LYS A 36 -5.96 9.59 16.34
C LYS A 36 -7.41 9.16 16.05
N LEU A 37 -7.61 8.41 14.97
CA LEU A 37 -8.91 7.87 14.57
C LEU A 37 -9.31 6.61 15.36
N SER A 38 -8.45 6.10 16.25
CA SER A 38 -8.65 4.82 16.95
C SER A 38 -8.94 3.65 15.99
N ALA A 39 -8.30 3.66 14.81
CA ALA A 39 -8.43 2.61 13.82
C ALA A 39 -7.85 1.28 14.35
N ARG A 40 -8.40 0.15 13.88
CA ARG A 40 -7.99 -1.20 14.34
C ARG A 40 -7.61 -2.13 13.20
N LEU A 41 -8.31 -2.03 12.09
CA LEU A 41 -8.10 -2.80 10.87
C LEU A 41 -8.69 -1.98 9.74
N GLY A 42 -8.09 -2.05 8.56
CA GLY A 42 -8.67 -1.48 7.36
C GLY A 42 -7.80 -1.74 6.14
N THR A 43 -8.29 -1.23 5.01
CA THR A 43 -7.56 -1.19 3.76
C THR A 43 -7.37 0.26 3.36
N LEU A 44 -6.19 0.64 2.89
CA LEU A 44 -5.94 1.96 2.29
C LEU A 44 -5.11 1.85 1.02
N SER A 45 -5.30 2.79 0.10
CA SER A 45 -4.41 2.98 -1.04
C SER A 45 -3.03 3.46 -0.59
N CYS A 46 -1.99 2.99 -1.28
CA CYS A 46 -0.59 3.34 -1.09
C CYS A 46 -0.21 4.67 -1.75
N GLY A 47 -1.20 5.43 -2.26
CA GLY A 47 -0.97 6.76 -2.82
C GLY A 47 -0.28 7.74 -1.87
N PHE A 48 -0.28 7.47 -0.55
CA PHE A 48 0.51 8.22 0.43
C PHE A 48 2.03 8.11 0.21
N ALA A 49 2.51 7.00 -0.35
CA ALA A 49 3.94 6.76 -0.60
C ALA A 49 4.41 7.27 -1.97
N GLY A 50 3.48 7.69 -2.84
CA GLY A 50 3.76 8.15 -4.19
C GLY A 50 2.63 7.80 -5.17
N LYS A 51 2.57 8.51 -6.30
CA LYS A 51 1.57 8.24 -7.36
C LYS A 51 1.76 6.89 -8.02
N ASP A 52 3.00 6.43 -8.12
CA ASP A 52 3.31 5.13 -8.71
C ASP A 52 2.68 3.97 -7.91
N TYR A 53 2.29 4.21 -6.66
CA TYR A 53 1.63 3.26 -5.77
C TYR A 53 0.14 3.53 -5.57
N GLU A 54 -0.49 4.44 -6.32
CA GLU A 54 -1.89 4.84 -6.09
C GLU A 54 -2.90 3.69 -6.25
N HIS A 55 -2.60 2.76 -7.17
CA HIS A 55 -3.38 1.56 -7.44
C HIS A 55 -3.01 0.37 -6.54
N TRP A 56 -2.01 0.53 -5.68
CA TRP A 56 -1.71 -0.47 -4.66
C TRP A 56 -2.50 -0.15 -3.40
N THR A 57 -2.98 -1.18 -2.74
CA THR A 57 -3.63 -1.08 -1.44
C THR A 57 -2.93 -1.96 -0.44
N ILE A 58 -2.98 -1.56 0.83
CA ILE A 58 -2.50 -2.34 1.95
C ILE A 58 -3.64 -2.66 2.90
N GLU A 59 -3.72 -3.91 3.33
CA GLU A 59 -4.46 -4.26 4.53
C GLU A 59 -3.55 -4.00 5.73
N PHE A 60 -4.03 -3.23 6.70
CA PHE A 60 -3.29 -2.96 7.93
C PHE A 60 -4.11 -3.37 9.13
N ARG A 61 -3.43 -3.79 10.20
CA ARG A 61 -4.06 -4.05 11.51
C ARG A 61 -3.27 -3.42 12.65
N SER A 62 -3.97 -3.05 13.71
CA SER A 62 -3.34 -2.60 14.96
C SER A 62 -2.72 -3.78 15.69
N ILE A 63 -1.47 -3.65 16.12
CA ILE A 63 -0.83 -4.56 17.08
C ILE A 63 -0.43 -3.76 18.32
N GLY A 64 -1.11 -4.02 19.44
CA GLY A 64 -0.82 -3.31 20.69
C GLY A 64 -1.05 -1.80 20.51
N ASN A 65 0.04 -1.03 20.48
CA ASN A 65 0.02 0.43 20.35
C ASN A 65 0.51 0.93 18.97
N ASP A 66 0.77 0.02 18.05
CA ASP A 66 1.30 0.24 16.70
C ASP A 66 0.38 -0.41 15.65
N PHE A 67 0.80 -0.35 14.38
CA PHE A 67 0.14 -1.01 13.26
C PHE A 67 1.14 -1.81 12.44
N GLU A 68 0.67 -2.83 11.74
CA GLU A 68 1.44 -3.55 10.72
C GLU A 68 0.66 -3.62 9.43
N ILE A 69 1.39 -3.74 8.32
CA ILE A 69 0.87 -4.09 7.01
C ILE A 69 0.82 -5.62 6.90
N VAL A 70 -0.37 -6.15 6.63
CA VAL A 70 -0.68 -7.57 6.53
C VAL A 70 -0.48 -8.08 5.10
N SER A 71 -0.91 -7.31 4.11
CA SER A 71 -0.82 -7.65 2.70
C SER A 71 -0.77 -6.41 1.82
N PHE A 72 -0.21 -6.58 0.62
CA PHE A 72 -0.28 -5.63 -0.48
C PHE A 72 -1.15 -6.25 -1.57
N GLU A 73 -2.08 -5.47 -2.12
CA GLU A 73 -2.98 -5.90 -3.18
C GLU A 73 -3.07 -4.81 -4.24
N TYR A 74 -2.87 -5.18 -5.50
CA TYR A 74 -3.06 -4.28 -6.62
C TYR A 74 -4.55 -4.23 -7.00
N ASP A 75 -5.12 -3.04 -6.99
CA ASP A 75 -6.51 -2.77 -7.35
C ASP A 75 -6.54 -1.57 -8.32
N GLU A 76 -6.84 -1.84 -9.59
CA GLU A 76 -6.91 -0.83 -10.66
C GLU A 76 -8.00 0.23 -10.40
N GLU A 77 -9.02 -0.10 -9.62
CA GLU A 77 -10.10 0.81 -9.22
C GLU A 77 -9.82 1.46 -7.85
N ALA A 78 -8.67 1.19 -7.22
CA ALA A 78 -8.31 1.81 -5.96
C ALA A 78 -8.33 3.34 -6.07
N VAL A 79 -9.03 3.97 -5.15
CA VAL A 79 -9.08 5.43 -5.02
C VAL A 79 -8.27 5.84 -3.79
N SER A 80 -7.33 6.77 -3.97
CA SER A 80 -6.59 7.36 -2.87
C SER A 80 -7.55 8.01 -1.88
N PHE A 81 -7.54 7.56 -0.64
CA PHE A 81 -8.29 8.19 0.45
C PHE A 81 -7.34 9.03 1.30
N ASP A 82 -7.58 10.33 1.36
CA ASP A 82 -6.79 11.21 2.21
C ASP A 82 -7.30 11.12 3.67
N LEU A 83 -6.37 10.87 4.60
CA LEU A 83 -6.66 10.75 6.02
C LEU A 83 -6.54 12.10 6.78
N ASP A 84 -6.35 13.23 6.08
CA ASP A 84 -6.53 14.57 6.66
C ASP A 84 -8.04 14.88 6.79
N LEU A 85 -8.53 14.84 8.04
CA LEU A 85 -9.91 15.11 8.44
C LEU A 85 -9.97 16.36 9.33
#